data_AF-A0A7V9CAK5-F1
#
_entry.id   AF-A0A7V9CAK5-F1
#
_cell.length_a   1.000
_cell.length_b   1.000
_cell.length_c   1.000
_cell.angle_alpha   90.00
_cell.angle_beta   90.00
_cell.angle_gamma   90.00
#
_symmetry.space_group_name_H-M   'P 1'
#
loop_
_entity.id
_entity.type
_entity.pdbx_description
1 polymer ?
#
loop_
_entity_poly.entity_id
_entity_poly.type
_entity_poly.pdbx_seq_one_letter_code
_entity_poly.pdbx_strand_id
1 'polypeptide(L)'
;MSFGFLGIQFGWGLQLANMSAIYTYLGANPDDVPLLWLAGPVTGLLVQPIIGSMSDRTWNRLGRRRPYFLVGAILASIALFIMPSAGEIARSFGGRVITGVAMAATMLWILDASINVSMEPFRAFVADKLNASQRTAGFVMQSFFIGIGASLASALPYLFTWLGVTGRTASGVPLSVQYSFKIGAIAFFGAVLYTVLTTREYPPEDMEDFNRMRREKRGITAGFTEIFSALRNIPTTMKQLAVVQFFTWLGLFCMWMFFGLMTSYHIFRAPDSNSPLFREGNEWGGIAFMVYNIVTFAVAFALPKLAAATSRKHTHALALLCGGLGLLSTYFIADKNVLLLTMIGVGIAWASILSLPYAILAGALPPARMGVFMGIFNFFIVIPEIVASLTFGRIIRRLFGEGSTLAPLYVVMAGGVFLIIAAVACLMLVRDVGDVPERAVIKGDEKEPVLVQQSVQPVPSAGLNE
;
A
#
# COMPACT_ATOMS: atom_id res chain seq x y z
N MET A 1 2.95 15.05 -10.63
CA MET A 1 3.67 13.85 -10.16
C MET A 1 2.76 12.79 -9.54
N SER A 2 1.85 13.09 -8.59
CA SER A 2 1.05 12.05 -7.89
C SER A 2 -0.10 11.43 -8.68
N PHE A 3 -0.37 11.86 -9.92
CA PHE A 3 -1.52 11.41 -10.72
C PHE A 3 -1.47 9.90 -11.04
N GLY A 4 -0.28 9.33 -11.21
CA GLY A 4 -0.15 7.89 -11.44
C GLY A 4 -0.66 7.01 -10.28
N PHE A 5 -0.71 7.53 -9.05
CA PHE A 5 -1.34 6.81 -7.94
C PHE A 5 -2.84 6.59 -8.14
N LEU A 6 -3.54 7.52 -8.79
CA LEU A 6 -4.94 7.32 -9.16
C LEU A 6 -5.07 6.10 -10.08
N GLY A 7 -4.20 5.99 -11.08
CA GLY A 7 -4.16 4.84 -11.99
C GLY A 7 -3.89 3.52 -11.28
N ILE A 8 -2.90 3.50 -10.38
CA ILE A 8 -2.55 2.32 -9.59
C ILE A 8 -3.75 1.78 -8.80
N GLN A 9 -4.61 2.66 -8.31
CA GLN A 9 -5.81 2.24 -7.57
C GLN A 9 -6.91 1.63 -8.43
N PHE A 10 -6.90 1.82 -9.76
CA PHE A 10 -7.76 0.99 -10.61
C PHE A 10 -7.35 -0.48 -10.56
N GLY A 11 -6.05 -0.76 -10.46
CA GLY A 11 -5.54 -2.12 -10.23
C GLY A 11 -6.06 -2.71 -8.92
N TRP A 12 -5.84 -2.01 -7.80
CA TRP A 12 -6.27 -2.46 -6.47
C TRP A 12 -7.79 -2.52 -6.31
N GLY A 13 -8.51 -1.46 -6.70
CA GLY A 13 -9.95 -1.37 -6.48
C GLY A 13 -10.72 -2.42 -7.27
N LEU A 14 -10.37 -2.65 -8.54
CA LEU A 14 -11.05 -3.64 -9.36
C LEU A 14 -10.76 -5.07 -8.89
N GLN A 15 -9.52 -5.35 -8.46
CA GLN A 15 -9.21 -6.69 -7.94
C GLN A 15 -9.91 -6.96 -6.61
N LEU A 16 -9.86 -6.03 -5.66
CA LEU A 16 -10.50 -6.18 -4.34
C LEU A 16 -12.01 -6.35 -4.45
N ALA A 17 -12.65 -5.62 -5.37
CA ALA A 17 -14.10 -5.67 -5.53
C ALA A 17 -14.61 -6.93 -6.27
N ASN A 18 -13.81 -7.54 -7.16
CA ASN A 18 -14.35 -8.52 -8.11
C ASN A 18 -13.64 -9.87 -8.14
N MET A 19 -12.41 -10.01 -7.63
CA MET A 19 -11.63 -11.23 -7.88
C MET A 19 -12.19 -12.48 -7.23
N SER A 20 -12.71 -12.39 -6.01
CA SER A 20 -13.37 -13.54 -5.35
C SER A 20 -14.57 -14.03 -6.17
N ALA A 21 -15.34 -13.11 -6.77
CA ALA A 21 -16.44 -13.46 -7.64
C ALA A 21 -15.95 -14.10 -8.96
N ILE A 22 -14.91 -13.54 -9.58
CA ILE A 22 -14.30 -14.09 -10.79
C ILE A 22 -13.80 -15.52 -10.55
N TYR A 23 -13.11 -15.80 -9.43
CA TYR A 23 -12.68 -17.16 -9.09
C TYR A 23 -13.87 -18.12 -8.97
N THR A 24 -14.94 -17.68 -8.31
CA THR A 24 -16.16 -18.49 -8.15
C THR A 24 -16.82 -18.78 -9.50
N TYR A 25 -16.93 -17.78 -10.40
CA TYR A 25 -17.46 -17.98 -11.76
C TYR A 25 -16.62 -18.95 -12.59
N LEU A 26 -15.32 -19.02 -12.31
CA LEU A 26 -14.38 -19.95 -12.97
C LEU A 26 -14.34 -21.34 -12.31
N GLY A 27 -15.12 -21.58 -11.26
CA GLY A 27 -15.27 -22.88 -10.60
C GLY A 27 -14.29 -23.11 -9.44
N ALA A 28 -13.69 -22.07 -8.86
CA ALA A 28 -12.90 -22.22 -7.64
C ALA A 28 -13.80 -22.63 -6.46
N ASN A 29 -13.31 -23.54 -5.62
CA ASN A 29 -13.95 -23.80 -4.34
C ASN A 29 -13.80 -22.54 -3.47
N PRO A 30 -14.87 -22.03 -2.83
CA PRO A 30 -14.79 -20.91 -1.89
C PRO A 30 -13.69 -21.04 -0.84
N ASP A 31 -13.39 -22.26 -0.39
CA ASP A 31 -12.35 -22.54 0.61
C ASP A 31 -10.92 -22.27 0.10
N ASP A 32 -10.71 -22.26 -1.22
CA ASP A 32 -9.39 -22.01 -1.83
C ASP A 32 -9.12 -20.51 -2.01
N VAL A 33 -10.15 -19.65 -1.96
CA VAL A 33 -10.03 -18.21 -2.23
C VAL A 33 -9.01 -17.52 -1.32
N PRO A 34 -8.95 -17.75 0.01
CA PRO A 34 -7.94 -17.14 0.87
C PRO A 34 -6.50 -17.47 0.45
N LEU A 35 -6.24 -18.69 -0.06
CA LEU A 35 -4.92 -19.08 -0.54
C LEU A 35 -4.53 -18.30 -1.80
N LEU A 36 -5.48 -18.07 -2.70
CA LEU A 36 -5.28 -17.30 -3.93
C LEU A 36 -4.91 -15.83 -3.63
N TRP A 37 -5.42 -15.28 -2.53
CA TRP A 37 -5.13 -13.92 -2.07
C TRP A 37 -3.75 -13.74 -1.42
N LEU A 38 -2.97 -14.80 -1.21
CA LEU A 38 -1.58 -14.67 -0.75
C LEU A 38 -0.67 -13.92 -1.74
N ALA A 39 -1.10 -13.77 -3.01
CA ALA A 39 -0.39 -13.01 -4.03
C ALA A 39 0.01 -11.60 -3.56
N GLY A 40 -0.92 -10.86 -2.97
CA GLY A 40 -0.69 -9.48 -2.50
C GLY A 40 0.42 -9.41 -1.44
N PRO A 41 0.26 -10.07 -0.28
CA PRO A 41 1.28 -10.11 0.77
C PRO A 41 2.64 -10.62 0.30
N VAL A 42 2.68 -11.73 -0.45
CA VAL A 42 3.94 -12.34 -0.88
C VAL A 42 4.68 -11.45 -1.87
N THR A 43 3.98 -10.88 -2.86
CA THR A 43 4.61 -9.95 -3.81
C THR A 43 5.03 -8.66 -3.12
N GLY A 44 4.27 -8.15 -2.14
CA GLY A 44 4.65 -6.99 -1.34
C GLY A 44 5.94 -7.20 -0.54
N LEU A 45 6.15 -8.41 -0.01
CA LEU A 45 7.35 -8.79 0.73
C LEU A 45 8.57 -9.01 -0.18
N LEU A 46 8.37 -9.57 -1.37
CA LEU A 46 9.49 -9.93 -2.26
C LEU A 46 9.83 -8.82 -3.26
N VAL A 47 8.83 -8.25 -3.93
CA VAL A 47 9.02 -7.35 -5.07
C VAL A 47 9.45 -5.97 -4.61
N GLN A 48 8.86 -5.41 -3.55
CA GLN A 48 9.11 -4.01 -3.17
C GLN A 48 10.59 -3.72 -2.80
N PRO A 49 11.28 -4.52 -1.95
CA PRO A 49 12.70 -4.26 -1.65
C PRO A 49 13.61 -4.44 -2.87
N ILE A 50 13.31 -5.43 -3.71
CA ILE A 50 14.08 -5.72 -4.93
C ILE A 50 13.97 -4.53 -5.89
N ILE A 51 12.75 -4.07 -6.15
CA ILE A 51 12.50 -2.95 -7.05
C ILE A 51 13.01 -1.63 -6.45
N GLY A 52 12.93 -1.44 -5.14
CA GLY A 52 13.55 -0.31 -4.46
C GLY A 52 15.07 -0.27 -4.68
N SER A 53 15.75 -1.40 -4.48
CA SER A 53 17.19 -1.55 -4.74
C SER A 53 17.57 -1.33 -6.20
N MET A 54 16.82 -1.94 -7.12
CA MET A 54 17.09 -1.83 -8.55
C MET A 54 16.86 -0.40 -9.05
N SER A 55 15.78 0.24 -8.59
CA SER A 55 15.44 1.60 -8.99
C SER A 55 16.40 2.63 -8.41
N ASP A 56 16.96 2.39 -7.21
CA ASP A 56 18.00 3.26 -6.64
C ASP A 56 19.24 3.38 -7.55
N ARG A 57 19.59 2.31 -8.28
CA ARG A 57 20.81 2.22 -9.10
C ARG A 57 20.57 2.50 -10.59
N THR A 58 19.37 2.90 -10.97
CA THR A 58 19.01 3.09 -12.37
C THR A 58 19.16 4.55 -12.76
N TRP A 59 19.80 4.80 -13.89
CA TRP A 59 19.73 6.07 -14.59
C TRP A 59 19.75 5.80 -16.10
N ASN A 60 18.68 6.20 -16.78
CA ASN A 60 18.54 6.09 -18.23
C ASN A 60 17.81 7.32 -18.82
N ARG A 61 17.41 7.28 -20.09
CA ARG A 61 16.71 8.39 -20.76
C ARG A 61 15.39 8.79 -20.10
N LEU A 62 14.72 7.84 -19.44
CA LEU A 62 13.53 8.08 -18.64
C LEU A 62 13.88 8.47 -17.18
N GLY A 63 15.14 8.55 -16.77
CA GLY A 63 15.52 8.88 -15.39
C GLY A 63 15.74 7.65 -14.50
N ARG A 64 15.48 7.79 -13.20
CA ARG A 64 15.76 6.77 -12.16
C ARG A 64 14.54 5.89 -11.90
N ARG A 65 13.41 6.50 -11.55
CA ARG A 65 12.19 5.81 -11.08
C ARG A 65 11.20 5.52 -12.22
N ARG A 66 11.07 6.43 -13.19
CA ARG A 66 10.06 6.33 -14.27
C ARG A 66 10.09 5.07 -15.12
N PRO A 67 11.25 4.42 -15.41
CA PRO A 67 11.25 3.14 -16.12
C PRO A 67 10.39 2.08 -15.43
N TYR A 68 10.44 2.02 -14.10
CA TYR A 68 9.71 1.04 -13.29
C TYR A 68 8.22 1.34 -13.28
N PHE A 69 7.83 2.62 -13.22
CA PHE A 69 6.42 3.02 -13.36
C PHE A 69 5.82 2.47 -14.64
N LEU A 70 6.53 2.69 -15.75
CA LEU A 70 6.06 2.35 -17.09
C LEU A 70 5.98 0.83 -17.26
N VAL A 71 7.03 0.09 -16.87
CA VAL A 71 7.02 -1.38 -16.97
C VAL A 71 5.92 -1.97 -16.09
N GLY A 72 5.82 -1.54 -14.83
CA GLY A 72 4.75 -1.98 -13.93
C GLY A 72 3.36 -1.65 -14.47
N ALA A 73 3.17 -0.46 -15.05
CA ALA A 73 1.89 -0.07 -15.64
C ALA A 73 1.53 -0.86 -16.88
N ILE A 74 2.48 -1.17 -17.76
CA ILE A 74 2.25 -2.01 -18.94
C ILE A 74 1.80 -3.40 -18.51
N LEU A 75 2.57 -4.04 -17.61
CA LEU A 75 2.29 -5.40 -17.15
C LEU A 75 0.96 -5.47 -16.35
N ALA A 76 0.70 -4.51 -15.47
CA ALA A 76 -0.56 -4.42 -14.72
C ALA A 76 -1.76 -4.21 -15.67
N SER A 77 -1.62 -3.38 -16.69
CA SER A 77 -2.71 -3.11 -17.65
C SER A 77 -3.00 -4.32 -18.52
N ILE A 78 -1.97 -5.06 -18.94
CA ILE A 78 -2.13 -6.34 -19.65
C ILE A 78 -2.86 -7.35 -18.75
N ALA A 79 -2.42 -7.50 -17.49
CA ALA A 79 -3.06 -8.40 -16.54
C ALA A 79 -4.54 -8.05 -16.32
N LEU A 80 -4.85 -6.77 -16.06
CA LEU A 80 -6.22 -6.28 -15.93
C LEU A 80 -7.07 -6.55 -17.16
N PHE A 81 -6.52 -6.36 -18.36
CA PHE A 81 -7.26 -6.57 -19.61
C PHE A 81 -7.59 -8.05 -19.86
N ILE A 82 -6.67 -8.95 -19.49
CA ILE A 82 -6.77 -10.41 -19.69
C ILE A 82 -7.65 -11.05 -18.61
N MET A 83 -7.55 -10.59 -17.38
CA MET A 83 -8.15 -11.19 -16.18
C MET A 83 -9.64 -11.55 -16.29
N PRO A 84 -10.56 -10.66 -16.72
CA PRO A 84 -11.98 -11.01 -16.82
C PRO A 84 -12.29 -12.04 -17.94
N SER A 85 -11.35 -12.29 -18.83
CA SER A 85 -11.42 -13.28 -19.91
C SER A 85 -10.54 -14.51 -19.65
N ALA A 86 -10.00 -14.68 -18.44
CA ALA A 86 -9.09 -15.77 -18.09
C ALA A 86 -9.67 -17.15 -18.39
N GLY A 87 -10.97 -17.37 -18.17
CA GLY A 87 -11.64 -18.65 -18.45
C GLY A 87 -11.77 -18.98 -19.94
N GLU A 88 -11.95 -17.99 -20.80
CA GLU A 88 -11.99 -18.17 -22.26
C GLU A 88 -10.59 -18.44 -22.81
N ILE A 89 -9.61 -17.70 -22.30
CA ILE A 89 -8.21 -17.86 -22.70
C ILE A 89 -7.69 -19.22 -22.25
N ALA A 90 -7.94 -19.66 -21.02
CA ALA A 90 -7.58 -20.99 -20.55
C ALA A 90 -8.16 -22.11 -21.42
N ARG A 91 -9.42 -21.95 -21.88
CA ARG A 91 -10.06 -22.90 -22.81
C ARG A 91 -9.37 -22.97 -24.18
N SER A 92 -8.86 -21.85 -24.69
CA SER A 92 -8.07 -21.83 -25.94
C SER A 92 -6.76 -22.63 -25.85
N PHE A 93 -6.20 -22.80 -24.64
CA PHE A 93 -5.06 -23.69 -24.36
C PHE A 93 -5.48 -25.15 -24.07
N GLY A 94 -6.70 -25.53 -24.45
CA GLY A 94 -7.23 -26.88 -24.32
C GLY A 94 -7.80 -27.24 -22.96
N GLY A 95 -7.90 -26.30 -22.00
CA GLY A 95 -8.57 -26.44 -20.70
C GLY A 95 -8.01 -27.49 -19.72
N ARG A 96 -7.18 -28.42 -20.22
CA ARG A 96 -6.51 -29.49 -19.47
C ARG A 96 -5.10 -29.09 -19.01
N VAL A 97 -4.50 -28.10 -19.68
CA VAL A 97 -3.14 -27.61 -19.36
C VAL A 97 -3.17 -26.55 -18.26
N ILE A 98 -4.12 -25.61 -18.32
CA ILE A 98 -4.32 -24.56 -17.32
C ILE A 98 -5.83 -24.39 -17.12
N THR A 99 -6.32 -24.48 -15.89
CA THR A 99 -7.72 -24.21 -15.57
C THR A 99 -8.01 -22.71 -15.62
N GLY A 100 -9.27 -22.32 -15.80
CA GLY A 100 -9.66 -20.89 -15.73
C GLY A 100 -9.22 -20.24 -14.43
N VAL A 101 -9.37 -20.96 -13.31
CA VAL A 101 -8.91 -20.54 -11.97
C VAL A 101 -7.40 -20.32 -11.95
N ALA A 102 -6.60 -21.25 -12.47
CA ALA A 102 -5.14 -21.13 -12.50
C ALA A 102 -4.66 -19.96 -13.38
N MET A 103 -5.34 -19.70 -14.50
CA MET A 103 -5.07 -18.53 -15.35
C MET A 103 -5.40 -17.23 -14.60
N ALA A 104 -6.56 -17.14 -13.96
CA ALA A 104 -6.95 -15.97 -13.16
C ALA A 104 -6.02 -15.76 -11.95
N ALA A 105 -5.56 -16.82 -11.31
CA ALA A 105 -4.57 -16.79 -10.24
C ALA A 105 -3.24 -16.23 -10.75
N THR A 106 -2.74 -16.76 -11.87
CA THR A 106 -1.50 -16.28 -12.49
C THR A 106 -1.59 -14.80 -12.85
N MET A 107 -2.72 -14.36 -13.42
CA MET A 107 -2.94 -12.94 -13.71
C MET A 107 -3.00 -12.08 -12.44
N LEU A 108 -3.54 -12.60 -11.33
CA LEU A 108 -3.53 -11.89 -10.05
C LEU A 108 -2.09 -11.70 -9.54
N TRP A 109 -1.27 -12.75 -9.59
CA TRP A 109 0.14 -12.67 -9.20
C TRP A 109 0.92 -11.67 -10.06
N ILE A 110 0.70 -11.68 -11.38
CA ILE A 110 1.33 -10.71 -12.29
C ILE A 110 0.82 -9.29 -11.97
N LEU A 111 -0.48 -9.12 -11.75
CA LEU A 111 -1.07 -7.82 -11.43
C LEU A 111 -0.47 -7.26 -10.14
N ASP A 112 -0.48 -8.02 -9.05
CA ASP A 112 0.05 -7.59 -7.74
C ASP A 112 1.55 -7.29 -7.81
N ALA A 113 2.34 -8.15 -8.46
CA ALA A 113 3.76 -7.88 -8.67
C ALA A 113 3.97 -6.58 -9.48
N SER A 114 3.20 -6.38 -10.54
CA SER A 114 3.32 -5.22 -11.43
C SER A 114 2.89 -3.92 -10.74
N ILE A 115 1.84 -3.98 -9.92
CA ILE A 115 1.42 -2.87 -9.06
C ILE A 115 2.54 -2.53 -8.08
N ASN A 116 3.15 -3.51 -7.41
CA ASN A 116 4.26 -3.29 -6.51
C ASN A 116 5.49 -2.68 -7.21
N VAL A 117 5.81 -3.15 -8.44
CA VAL A 117 6.87 -2.57 -9.29
C VAL A 117 6.61 -1.10 -9.61
N SER A 118 5.34 -0.72 -9.82
CA SER A 118 4.98 0.65 -10.13
C SER A 118 4.91 1.53 -8.87
N MET A 119 4.30 1.04 -7.80
CA MET A 119 3.92 1.79 -6.59
C MET A 119 5.10 2.14 -5.70
N GLU A 120 6.04 1.22 -5.48
CA GLU A 120 7.17 1.44 -4.58
C GLU A 120 8.07 2.58 -5.07
N PRO A 121 8.55 2.59 -6.34
CA PRO A 121 9.40 3.67 -6.80
C PRO A 121 8.61 5.00 -6.85
N PHE A 122 7.28 4.95 -6.92
CA PHE A 122 6.43 6.14 -6.99
C PHE A 122 6.39 6.83 -5.63
N ARG A 123 6.39 6.06 -4.55
CA ARG A 123 6.52 6.58 -3.18
C ARG A 123 7.89 7.21 -2.97
N ALA A 124 8.97 6.54 -3.39
CA ALA A 124 10.32 7.10 -3.32
C ALA A 124 10.44 8.37 -4.17
N PHE A 125 9.83 8.39 -5.36
CA PHE A 125 9.85 9.52 -6.28
C PHE A 125 9.24 10.80 -5.69
N VAL A 126 8.18 10.71 -4.89
CA VAL A 126 7.62 11.88 -4.18
C VAL A 126 8.65 12.50 -3.24
N ALA A 127 9.40 11.67 -2.52
CA ALA A 127 10.42 12.12 -1.58
C ALA A 127 11.70 12.60 -2.28
N ASP A 128 12.07 11.99 -3.41
CA ASP A 128 13.20 12.40 -4.26
C ASP A 128 12.95 13.78 -4.91
N LYS A 129 11.70 14.09 -5.29
CA LYS A 129 11.34 15.32 -6.02
C LYS A 129 11.09 16.55 -5.16
N LEU A 130 10.64 16.33 -3.93
CA LEU A 130 10.18 17.41 -3.07
C LEU A 130 11.20 17.76 -2.02
N ASN A 131 11.35 19.07 -1.83
CA ASN A 131 12.09 19.62 -0.71
C ASN A 131 11.44 19.16 0.60
N ALA A 132 12.26 19.05 1.65
CA ALA A 132 11.90 18.82 3.04
C ALA A 132 10.51 19.37 3.44
N SER A 133 10.30 20.68 3.24
CA SER A 133 9.05 21.39 3.60
C SER A 133 7.82 20.97 2.80
N GLN A 134 8.00 20.40 1.60
CA GLN A 134 6.92 20.00 0.69
C GLN A 134 6.58 18.51 0.78
N ARG A 135 7.48 17.65 1.29
CA ARG A 135 7.30 16.18 1.34
C ARG A 135 5.98 15.76 1.95
N THR A 136 5.61 16.35 3.09
CA THR A 136 4.33 16.08 3.76
C THR A 136 3.14 16.36 2.83
N ALA A 137 3.13 17.51 2.14
CA ALA A 137 2.08 17.86 1.19
C ALA A 137 2.06 16.90 -0.02
N GLY A 138 3.23 16.43 -0.47
CA GLY A 138 3.36 15.45 -1.54
C GLY A 138 2.73 14.10 -1.21
N PHE A 139 3.07 13.53 -0.05
CA PHE A 139 2.49 12.26 0.43
C PHE A 139 0.98 12.36 0.71
N VAL A 140 0.53 13.53 1.16
CA VAL A 140 -0.90 13.83 1.30
C VAL A 140 -1.60 13.87 -0.06
N MET A 141 -1.03 14.54 -1.06
CA MET A 141 -1.60 14.58 -2.42
C MET A 141 -1.64 13.19 -3.06
N GLN A 142 -0.64 12.35 -2.77
CA GLN A 142 -0.68 10.93 -3.10
C GLN A 142 -1.89 10.25 -2.45
N SER A 143 -2.11 10.43 -1.15
CA SER A 143 -3.25 9.83 -0.42
C SER A 143 -4.59 10.26 -1.00
N PHE A 144 -4.70 11.52 -1.43
CA PHE A 144 -5.87 12.05 -2.13
C PHE A 144 -6.16 11.32 -3.45
N PHE A 145 -5.16 11.19 -4.33
CA PHE A 145 -5.33 10.46 -5.61
C PHE A 145 -5.59 8.98 -5.40
N ILE A 146 -5.05 8.39 -4.33
CA ILE A 146 -5.39 7.02 -3.91
C ILE A 146 -6.89 6.93 -3.59
N GLY A 147 -7.41 7.83 -2.75
CA GLY A 147 -8.83 7.82 -2.38
C GLY A 147 -9.77 7.95 -3.59
N ILE A 148 -9.49 8.87 -4.51
CA ILE A 148 -10.29 9.04 -5.75
C ILE A 148 -10.22 7.77 -6.60
N GLY A 149 -9.02 7.28 -6.89
CA GLY A 149 -8.85 6.14 -7.79
C GLY A 149 -9.54 4.88 -7.27
N ALA A 150 -9.42 4.60 -5.98
CA ALA A 150 -10.06 3.43 -5.36
C ALA A 150 -11.60 3.54 -5.39
N SER A 151 -12.13 4.74 -5.14
CA SER A 151 -13.57 5.00 -5.18
C SER A 151 -14.14 4.84 -6.59
N LEU A 152 -13.49 5.43 -7.60
CA LEU A 152 -13.91 5.31 -9.00
C LEU A 152 -13.83 3.87 -9.50
N ALA A 153 -12.74 3.17 -9.19
CA ALA A 153 -12.53 1.78 -9.58
C ALA A 153 -13.61 0.85 -9.02
N SER A 154 -13.98 1.04 -7.76
CA SER A 154 -15.00 0.23 -7.09
C SER A 154 -16.41 0.54 -7.62
N ALA A 155 -16.67 1.76 -8.06
CA ALA A 155 -17.97 2.18 -8.59
C ALA A 155 -18.21 1.75 -10.06
N LEU A 156 -17.16 1.46 -10.83
CA LEU A 156 -17.26 1.16 -12.26
C LEU A 156 -18.25 0.02 -12.61
N PRO A 157 -18.22 -1.16 -11.95
CA PRO A 157 -19.14 -2.25 -12.30
C PRO A 157 -20.60 -1.85 -12.10
N TYR A 158 -20.90 -1.16 -10.99
CA TYR A 158 -22.23 -0.65 -10.70
C TYR A 158 -22.66 0.39 -11.74
N LEU A 159 -21.77 1.33 -12.10
CA LEU A 159 -22.06 2.34 -13.11
C LEU A 159 -22.40 1.71 -14.47
N PHE A 160 -21.67 0.69 -14.90
CA PHE A 160 -22.00 -0.01 -16.14
C PHE A 160 -23.34 -0.72 -16.08
N THR A 161 -23.66 -1.38 -14.96
CA THR A 161 -24.99 -1.98 -14.78
C THR A 161 -26.10 -0.93 -14.80
N TRP A 162 -25.90 0.23 -14.16
CA TRP A 162 -26.84 1.35 -14.19
C TRP A 162 -27.01 1.95 -15.61
N LEU A 163 -25.94 1.98 -16.39
CA LEU A 163 -25.96 2.37 -17.81
C LEU A 163 -26.60 1.31 -18.74
N GLY A 164 -27.13 0.22 -18.19
CA GLY A 164 -27.84 -0.82 -18.96
C GLY A 164 -26.93 -1.91 -19.53
N VAL A 165 -25.67 -2.03 -19.10
CA VAL A 165 -24.80 -3.15 -19.48
C VAL A 165 -25.28 -4.42 -18.77
N THR A 166 -25.92 -5.30 -19.54
CA THR A 166 -26.42 -6.60 -19.09
C THR A 166 -25.75 -7.74 -19.85
N GLY A 167 -25.77 -8.95 -19.29
CA GLY A 167 -25.19 -10.15 -19.91
C GLY A 167 -23.92 -10.65 -19.23
N ARG A 168 -23.44 -11.81 -19.68
CA ARG A 168 -22.28 -12.51 -19.14
C ARG A 168 -21.40 -13.03 -20.28
N THR A 169 -20.11 -13.18 -20.01
CA THR A 169 -19.19 -13.85 -20.91
C THR A 169 -19.46 -15.35 -20.95
N ALA A 170 -18.82 -16.06 -21.88
CA ALA A 170 -18.91 -17.51 -21.97
C ALA A 170 -18.35 -18.22 -20.71
N SER A 171 -17.60 -17.49 -19.86
CA SER A 171 -17.06 -17.98 -18.58
C SER A 171 -17.94 -17.60 -17.39
N GLY A 172 -19.12 -17.01 -17.62
CA GLY A 172 -20.05 -16.61 -16.57
C GLY A 172 -19.74 -15.26 -15.90
N VAL A 173 -18.65 -14.57 -16.29
CA VAL A 173 -18.27 -13.26 -15.74
C VAL A 173 -19.23 -12.18 -16.29
N PRO A 174 -19.83 -11.31 -15.46
CA PRO A 174 -20.70 -10.23 -15.95
C PRO A 174 -19.97 -9.27 -16.90
N LEU A 175 -20.67 -8.79 -17.94
CA LEU A 175 -20.09 -7.82 -18.90
C LEU A 175 -19.73 -6.48 -18.24
N SER A 176 -20.50 -6.04 -17.23
CA SER A 176 -20.18 -4.84 -16.44
C SER A 176 -18.81 -4.95 -15.76
N VAL A 177 -18.49 -6.13 -15.22
CA VAL A 177 -17.17 -6.42 -14.64
C VAL A 177 -16.10 -6.46 -15.74
N GLN A 178 -16.33 -7.15 -16.85
CA GLN A 178 -15.36 -7.22 -17.94
C GLN A 178 -15.00 -5.82 -18.48
N TYR A 179 -15.98 -4.96 -18.71
CA TYR A 179 -15.73 -3.60 -19.18
C TYR A 179 -15.05 -2.72 -18.14
N SER A 180 -15.38 -2.90 -16.86
CA SER A 180 -14.70 -2.22 -15.75
C SER A 180 -13.20 -2.52 -15.73
N PHE A 181 -12.82 -3.79 -15.90
CA PHE A 181 -11.42 -4.20 -15.98
C PHE A 181 -10.69 -3.60 -17.19
N LYS A 182 -11.32 -3.59 -18.37
CA LYS A 182 -10.72 -3.03 -19.59
C LYS A 182 -10.55 -1.51 -19.50
N ILE A 183 -11.56 -0.78 -19.03
CA ILE A 183 -11.47 0.67 -18.81
C ILE A 183 -10.49 0.98 -17.67
N GLY A 184 -10.48 0.18 -16.61
CA GLY A 184 -9.52 0.30 -15.52
C GLY A 184 -8.08 0.12 -15.99
N ALA A 185 -7.81 -0.82 -16.90
CA ALA A 185 -6.49 -0.97 -17.52
C ALA A 185 -6.06 0.29 -18.29
N ILE A 186 -6.96 0.87 -19.07
CA ILE A 186 -6.70 2.11 -19.82
C ILE A 186 -6.45 3.29 -18.86
N ALA A 187 -7.28 3.43 -17.82
CA ALA A 187 -7.14 4.45 -16.79
C ALA A 187 -5.82 4.31 -16.02
N PHE A 188 -5.44 3.08 -15.65
CA PHE A 188 -4.16 2.77 -15.01
C PHE A 188 -3.02 3.23 -15.90
N PHE A 189 -2.94 2.72 -17.13
CA PHE A 189 -1.85 3.02 -18.05
C PHE A 189 -1.78 4.53 -18.35
N GLY A 190 -2.92 5.15 -18.67
CA GLY A 190 -3.01 6.57 -19.00
C GLY A 190 -2.53 7.47 -17.86
N ALA A 191 -2.92 7.19 -16.61
CA ALA A 191 -2.52 8.01 -15.47
C ALA A 191 -1.02 7.87 -15.14
N VAL A 192 -0.46 6.66 -15.26
CA VAL A 192 0.98 6.45 -15.09
C VAL A 192 1.76 7.08 -16.24
N LEU A 193 1.32 6.88 -17.48
CA LEU A 193 1.96 7.47 -18.66
C LEU A 193 1.96 8.99 -18.59
N TYR A 194 0.84 9.60 -18.18
CA TYR A 194 0.78 11.05 -17.93
C TYR A 194 1.87 11.49 -16.96
N THR A 195 2.07 10.76 -15.85
CA THR A 195 3.14 11.10 -14.90
C THR A 195 4.53 10.95 -15.50
N VAL A 196 4.80 9.84 -16.20
CA VAL A 196 6.09 9.55 -16.83
C VAL A 196 6.48 10.64 -17.83
N LEU A 197 5.51 11.12 -18.62
CA LEU A 197 5.73 12.14 -19.65
C LEU A 197 5.85 13.56 -19.07
N THR A 198 5.03 13.91 -18.07
CA THR A 198 4.95 15.28 -17.55
C THR A 198 5.96 15.58 -16.44
N THR A 199 6.43 14.57 -15.69
CA THR A 199 7.28 14.80 -14.52
C THR A 199 8.69 14.26 -14.76
N ARG A 200 9.64 15.13 -15.13
CA ARG A 200 11.05 14.75 -15.34
C ARG A 200 11.85 14.69 -14.04
N GLU A 201 12.85 13.81 -13.97
CA GLU A 201 13.76 13.65 -12.83
C GLU A 201 15.01 14.54 -12.95
N TYR A 202 15.55 14.97 -11.81
CA TYR A 202 16.85 15.65 -11.77
C TYR A 202 17.97 14.60 -11.78
N PRO A 203 19.06 14.81 -12.54
CA PRO A 203 20.21 13.91 -12.51
C PRO A 203 20.85 13.87 -11.11
N PRO A 204 21.49 12.75 -10.73
CA PRO A 204 22.37 12.69 -9.58
C PRO A 204 23.39 13.82 -9.62
N GLU A 205 23.70 14.42 -8.46
CA GLU A 205 24.66 15.53 -8.36
C GLU A 205 26.06 15.13 -8.84
N ASP A 206 26.52 13.93 -8.45
CA ASP A 206 27.76 13.33 -8.91
C ASP A 206 27.47 12.10 -9.78
N MET A 207 27.49 12.31 -11.10
CA MET A 207 27.29 11.25 -12.09
C MET A 207 28.46 10.26 -12.16
N GLU A 208 29.67 10.64 -11.77
CA GLU A 208 30.83 9.75 -11.78
C GLU A 208 30.76 8.77 -10.62
N ASP A 209 30.50 9.27 -9.41
CA ASP A 209 30.30 8.45 -8.22
C ASP A 209 29.09 7.52 -8.38
N PHE A 210 27.97 8.03 -8.90
CA PHE A 210 26.80 7.21 -9.20
C PHE A 210 27.13 6.06 -10.18
N ASN A 211 27.89 6.36 -11.24
CA ASN A 211 28.30 5.34 -12.22
C ASN A 211 29.31 4.34 -11.64
N ARG A 212 30.20 4.76 -10.74
CA ARG A 212 31.11 3.88 -10.00
C ARG A 212 30.33 2.92 -9.11
N MET A 213 29.46 3.43 -8.24
CA MET A 213 28.58 2.62 -7.39
C MET A 213 27.72 1.67 -8.22
N ARG A 214 27.18 2.13 -9.35
CA ARG A 214 26.38 1.32 -10.26
C ARG A 214 27.19 0.19 -10.91
N ARG A 215 28.49 0.36 -11.15
CA ARG A 215 29.39 -0.68 -11.72
C ARG A 215 29.82 -1.69 -10.67
N GLU A 216 30.18 -1.24 -9.48
CA GLU A 216 30.61 -2.08 -8.36
C GLU A 216 29.46 -2.93 -7.81
N LYS A 217 28.25 -2.37 -7.75
CA LYS A 217 27.04 -3.04 -7.25
C LYS A 217 26.19 -3.61 -8.39
N ARG A 218 26.80 -4.15 -9.46
CA ARG A 218 26.05 -4.83 -10.55
C ARG A 218 25.66 -6.25 -10.16
N GLY A 219 24.47 -6.64 -10.62
CA GLY A 219 23.98 -8.01 -10.52
C GLY A 219 22.99 -8.26 -9.38
N ILE A 220 22.30 -9.40 -9.47
CA ILE A 220 21.25 -9.80 -8.53
C ILE A 220 21.83 -10.03 -7.13
N THR A 221 23.04 -10.59 -7.04
CA THR A 221 23.77 -10.80 -5.77
C THR A 221 24.08 -9.49 -5.06
N ALA A 222 24.49 -8.45 -5.79
CA ALA A 222 24.68 -7.10 -5.26
C ALA A 222 23.35 -6.50 -4.75
N GLY A 223 22.22 -6.85 -5.37
CA GLY A 223 20.87 -6.48 -4.89
C GLY A 223 20.56 -7.10 -3.53
N PHE A 224 20.68 -8.43 -3.42
CA PHE A 224 20.43 -9.15 -2.16
C PHE A 224 21.35 -8.71 -1.02
N THR A 225 22.63 -8.50 -1.31
CA THR A 225 23.59 -8.00 -0.31
C THR A 225 23.23 -6.60 0.18
N GLU A 226 22.73 -5.71 -0.68
CA GLU A 226 22.25 -4.39 -0.27
C GLU A 226 20.99 -4.48 0.60
N ILE A 227 20.03 -5.33 0.25
CA ILE A 227 18.82 -5.54 1.05
C ILE A 227 19.22 -6.08 2.44
N PHE A 228 20.11 -7.08 2.49
CA PHE A 228 20.61 -7.64 3.74
C PHE A 228 21.40 -6.61 4.57
N SER A 229 22.24 -5.80 3.92
CA SER A 229 22.93 -4.67 4.55
C SER A 229 21.95 -3.67 5.12
N ALA A 230 20.90 -3.29 4.38
CA ALA A 230 19.87 -2.36 4.83
C ALA A 230 19.09 -2.92 6.03
N LEU A 231 18.75 -4.22 6.02
CA LEU A 231 18.11 -4.90 7.15
C LEU A 231 19.00 -4.94 8.40
N ARG A 232 20.32 -5.09 8.23
CA ARG A 232 21.28 -5.04 9.34
C ARG A 232 21.44 -3.61 9.89
N ASN A 233 21.39 -2.63 9.00
CA ASN A 233 21.65 -1.22 9.30
C ASN A 233 20.38 -0.35 9.28
N ILE A 234 19.25 -0.89 9.74
CA ILE A 234 17.98 -0.14 9.79
C ILE A 234 18.13 1.09 10.71
N PRO A 235 17.81 2.31 10.23
CA PRO A 235 17.84 3.52 11.03
C PRO A 235 16.91 3.45 12.25
N THR A 236 17.28 4.13 13.33
CA THR A 236 16.49 4.11 14.58
C THR A 236 15.05 4.58 14.37
N THR A 237 14.83 5.64 13.58
CA THR A 237 13.49 6.14 13.25
C THR A 237 12.64 5.07 12.55
N MET A 238 13.25 4.28 11.67
CA MET A 238 12.55 3.19 10.98
C MET A 238 12.20 2.03 11.94
N LYS A 239 13.08 1.68 12.88
CA LYS A 239 12.77 0.69 13.94
C LYS A 239 11.63 1.15 14.85
N GLN A 240 11.59 2.45 15.17
CA GLN A 240 10.50 3.03 15.97
C GLN A 240 9.18 2.99 15.19
N LEU A 241 9.19 3.39 13.93
CA LEU A 241 8.01 3.33 13.06
C LEU A 241 7.56 1.89 12.79
N ALA A 242 8.47 0.91 12.76
CA ALA A 242 8.11 -0.50 12.59
C ALA A 242 7.12 -0.97 13.66
N VAL A 243 7.33 -0.60 14.93
CA VAL A 243 6.42 -0.92 16.04
C VAL A 243 5.05 -0.25 15.83
N VAL A 244 5.06 1.03 15.45
CA VAL A 244 3.82 1.78 15.18
C VAL A 244 3.04 1.15 14.02
N GLN A 245 3.72 0.83 12.91
CA GLN A 245 3.11 0.19 11.74
C GLN A 245 2.55 -1.19 12.09
N PHE A 246 3.30 -1.99 12.86
CA PHE A 246 2.86 -3.32 13.23
C PHE A 246 1.48 -3.30 13.90
N PHE A 247 1.30 -2.48 14.93
CA PHE A 247 0.03 -2.34 15.62
C PHE A 247 -1.04 -1.62 14.79
N THR A 248 -0.63 -0.61 14.00
CA THR A 248 -1.55 0.11 13.12
C THR A 248 -2.24 -0.83 12.13
N TRP A 249 -1.45 -1.62 11.42
CA TRP A 249 -1.95 -2.54 10.40
C TRP A 249 -2.69 -3.72 11.01
N LEU A 250 -2.19 -4.28 12.11
CA LEU A 250 -2.93 -5.29 12.87
C LEU A 250 -4.34 -4.79 13.24
N GLY A 251 -4.45 -3.52 13.66
CA GLY A 251 -5.72 -2.89 13.97
C GLY A 251 -6.65 -2.71 12.76
N LEU A 252 -6.12 -2.25 11.63
CA LEU A 252 -6.88 -2.10 10.39
C LEU A 252 -7.35 -3.45 9.83
N PHE A 253 -6.55 -4.50 9.92
CA PHE A 253 -6.96 -5.84 9.45
C PHE A 253 -8.10 -6.41 10.31
N CYS A 254 -8.11 -6.16 11.62
CA CYS A 254 -9.26 -6.50 12.46
C CYS A 254 -10.54 -5.86 11.90
N MET A 255 -10.47 -4.57 11.52
CA MET A 255 -11.60 -3.85 10.96
C MET A 255 -12.00 -4.39 9.58
N TRP A 256 -11.09 -4.45 8.61
CA TRP A 256 -11.44 -4.88 7.25
C TRP A 256 -12.05 -6.28 7.20
N MET A 257 -11.56 -7.20 8.04
CA MET A 257 -12.07 -8.57 8.05
C MET A 257 -13.42 -8.71 8.77
N PHE A 258 -13.66 -7.94 9.83
CA PHE A 258 -14.79 -8.21 10.74
C PHE A 258 -15.81 -7.09 10.85
N PHE A 259 -15.59 -5.90 10.26
CA PHE A 259 -16.51 -4.78 10.39
C PHE A 259 -17.88 -5.03 9.73
N GLY A 260 -17.90 -5.65 8.54
CA GLY A 260 -19.15 -6.06 7.88
C GLY A 260 -19.93 -7.07 8.73
N LEU A 261 -19.24 -8.11 9.20
CA LEU A 261 -19.81 -9.13 10.10
C LEU A 261 -20.33 -8.51 11.41
N MET A 262 -19.55 -7.61 12.01
CA MET A 262 -19.95 -6.88 13.22
C MET A 262 -21.21 -6.05 12.95
N THR A 263 -21.28 -5.35 11.83
CA THR A 263 -22.46 -4.56 11.47
C THR A 263 -23.70 -5.46 11.33
N SER A 264 -23.58 -6.59 10.64
CA SER A 264 -24.66 -7.58 10.50
C SER A 264 -25.16 -8.14 11.84
N TYR A 265 -24.25 -8.61 12.70
CA TYR A 265 -24.63 -9.28 13.94
C TYR A 265 -24.95 -8.34 15.09
N HIS A 266 -24.21 -7.23 15.25
CA HIS A 266 -24.36 -6.33 16.38
C HIS A 266 -25.41 -5.23 16.13
N ILE A 267 -25.34 -4.57 14.97
CA ILE A 267 -26.20 -3.42 14.65
C ILE A 267 -27.55 -3.90 14.09
N PHE A 268 -27.52 -4.78 13.10
CA PHE A 268 -28.73 -5.31 12.46
C PHE A 268 -29.33 -6.53 13.17
N ARG A 269 -28.64 -7.04 14.21
CA ARG A 269 -29.09 -8.17 15.05
C ARG A 269 -29.48 -9.40 14.22
N ALA A 270 -28.72 -9.67 13.17
CA ALA A 270 -28.93 -10.86 12.34
C ALA A 270 -28.80 -12.14 13.19
N PRO A 271 -29.77 -13.07 13.13
CA PRO A 271 -29.67 -14.33 13.88
C PRO A 271 -28.61 -15.27 13.31
N ASP A 272 -28.42 -15.25 11.99
CA ASP A 272 -27.50 -16.10 11.25
C ASP A 272 -27.12 -15.47 9.90
N SER A 273 -26.11 -16.05 9.24
CA SER A 273 -25.54 -15.57 7.98
C SER A 273 -26.47 -15.67 6.76
N ASN A 274 -27.54 -16.45 6.82
CA ASN A 274 -28.51 -16.60 5.72
C ASN A 274 -29.67 -15.61 5.83
N SER A 275 -29.80 -14.92 6.95
CA SER A 275 -30.89 -13.97 7.17
C SER A 275 -30.80 -12.74 6.24
N PRO A 276 -31.94 -12.16 5.82
CA PRO A 276 -31.94 -10.89 5.08
C PRO A 276 -31.25 -9.75 5.84
N LEU A 277 -31.37 -9.72 7.17
CA LEU A 277 -30.71 -8.75 8.05
C LEU A 277 -29.19 -8.86 8.00
N PHE A 278 -28.65 -10.07 7.85
CA PHE A 278 -27.20 -10.25 7.68
C PHE A 278 -26.71 -9.58 6.41
N ARG A 279 -27.45 -9.75 5.31
CA ARG A 279 -27.13 -9.13 4.01
C ARG A 279 -27.21 -7.62 4.09
N GLU A 280 -28.30 -7.07 4.63
CA GLU A 280 -28.49 -5.62 4.79
C GLU A 280 -27.38 -5.01 5.66
N GLY A 281 -27.03 -5.67 6.77
CA GLY A 281 -25.95 -5.19 7.63
C GLY A 281 -24.57 -5.25 6.97
N ASN A 282 -24.31 -6.26 6.14
CA ASN A 282 -23.04 -6.36 5.43
C ASN A 282 -22.92 -5.29 4.34
N GLU A 283 -24.01 -5.01 3.63
CA GLU A 283 -24.11 -3.89 2.67
C GLU A 283 -23.91 -2.54 3.36
N TRP A 284 -24.51 -2.36 4.55
CA TRP A 284 -24.31 -1.16 5.36
C TRP A 284 -22.86 -0.99 5.83
N GLY A 285 -22.17 -2.08 6.14
CA GLY A 285 -20.72 -2.09 6.38
C GLY A 285 -19.93 -1.54 5.18
N GLY A 286 -20.35 -1.87 3.95
CA GLY A 286 -19.81 -1.28 2.72
C GLY A 286 -20.05 0.23 2.61
N ILE A 287 -21.23 0.71 2.99
CA ILE A 287 -21.55 2.14 3.04
C ILE A 287 -20.68 2.86 4.08
N ALA A 288 -20.48 2.25 5.25
CA ALA A 288 -19.55 2.76 6.27
C ALA A 288 -18.13 2.91 5.70
N PHE A 289 -17.69 1.96 4.88
CA PHE A 289 -16.40 2.05 4.19
C PHE A 289 -16.32 3.19 3.15
N MET A 290 -17.42 3.51 2.48
CA MET A 290 -17.50 4.69 1.63
C MET A 290 -17.32 5.99 2.46
N VAL A 291 -17.97 6.08 3.63
CA VAL A 291 -17.86 7.25 4.51
C VAL A 291 -16.42 7.47 4.99
N TYR A 292 -15.70 6.42 5.42
CA TYR A 292 -14.30 6.61 5.84
C TYR A 292 -13.44 7.14 4.69
N ASN A 293 -13.65 6.68 3.44
CA ASN A 293 -12.90 7.15 2.27
C ASN A 293 -13.16 8.63 1.97
N ILE A 294 -14.42 9.08 2.07
CA ILE A 294 -14.78 10.50 1.92
C ILE A 294 -14.11 11.35 3.00
N VAL A 295 -14.12 10.88 4.26
CA VAL A 295 -13.46 11.60 5.35
C VAL A 295 -11.95 11.64 5.16
N THR A 296 -11.35 10.54 4.70
CA THR A 296 -9.93 10.47 4.37
C THR A 296 -9.54 11.56 3.36
N PHE A 297 -10.35 11.70 2.32
CA PHE A 297 -10.18 12.72 1.29
C PHE A 297 -10.26 14.14 1.88
N ALA A 298 -11.26 14.41 2.72
CA ALA A 298 -11.44 15.73 3.33
C ALA A 298 -10.27 16.08 4.27
N VAL A 299 -9.85 15.11 5.08
CA VAL A 299 -8.78 15.26 6.08
C VAL A 299 -7.41 15.38 5.43
N ALA A 300 -7.20 14.77 4.26
CA ALA A 300 -5.95 14.88 3.50
C ALA A 300 -5.53 16.36 3.34
N PHE A 301 -6.43 17.27 2.96
CA PHE A 301 -6.10 18.69 2.80
C PHE A 301 -5.73 19.42 4.10
N ALA A 302 -6.24 18.95 5.24
CA ALA A 302 -5.96 19.54 6.55
C ALA A 302 -4.64 19.03 7.16
N LEU A 303 -4.23 17.79 6.85
CA LEU A 303 -3.08 17.13 7.45
C LEU A 303 -1.76 17.92 7.33
N PRO A 304 -1.38 18.50 6.17
CA PRO A 304 -0.13 19.25 6.08
C PRO A 304 -0.11 20.48 6.99
N LYS A 305 -1.25 21.19 7.11
CA LYS A 305 -1.38 22.37 7.96
C LYS A 305 -1.30 21.99 9.44
N LEU A 306 -1.96 20.91 9.83
CA LEU A 306 -1.91 20.37 11.20
C LEU A 306 -0.51 19.89 11.57
N ALA A 307 0.17 19.18 10.66
CA ALA A 307 1.53 18.69 10.86
C ALA A 307 2.55 19.84 10.95
N ALA A 308 2.35 20.92 10.19
CA ALA A 308 3.18 22.12 10.27
C ALA A 308 2.93 22.93 11.56
N ALA A 309 1.69 22.99 12.04
CA ALA A 309 1.33 23.71 13.26
C ALA A 309 1.70 22.96 14.55
N THR A 310 1.80 21.62 14.50
CA THR A 310 2.13 20.78 15.66
C THR A 310 3.44 20.03 15.42
N SER A 311 3.37 18.75 15.04
CA SER A 311 4.44 17.99 14.41
C SER A 311 3.85 16.77 13.69
N ARG A 312 4.62 16.14 12.78
CA ARG A 312 4.16 14.96 12.05
C ARG A 312 3.80 13.81 13.01
N LYS A 313 4.63 13.58 14.04
CA LYS A 313 4.36 12.51 15.04
C LYS A 313 3.09 12.76 15.87
N HIS A 314 2.86 13.99 16.33
CA HIS A 314 1.69 14.30 17.16
C HIS A 314 0.41 14.26 16.33
N THR A 315 0.45 14.80 15.11
CA THR A 315 -0.68 14.70 14.18
C THR A 315 -1.00 13.24 13.86
N HIS A 316 0.02 12.39 13.65
CA HIS A 316 -0.19 10.96 13.40
C HIS A 316 -0.79 10.23 14.61
N ALA A 317 -0.24 10.45 15.80
CA ALA A 317 -0.77 9.86 17.01
C ALA A 317 -2.22 10.27 17.30
N LEU A 318 -2.57 11.55 17.13
CA LEU A 318 -3.95 12.03 17.30
C LEU A 318 -4.89 11.37 16.30
N ALA A 319 -4.46 11.26 15.03
CA ALA A 319 -5.25 10.60 14.00
C ALA A 319 -5.50 9.11 14.34
N LEU A 320 -4.48 8.39 14.80
CA LEU A 320 -4.60 7.02 15.26
C LEU A 320 -5.53 6.89 16.48
N LEU A 321 -5.48 7.83 17.43
CA LEU A 321 -6.41 7.88 18.56
C LEU A 321 -7.85 8.07 18.10
N CYS A 322 -8.10 8.96 17.13
CA CYS A 322 -9.44 9.14 16.55
C CYS A 322 -9.96 7.84 15.92
N GLY A 323 -9.12 7.11 15.18
CA GLY A 323 -9.47 5.80 14.62
C GLY A 323 -9.73 4.75 15.69
N GLY A 324 -8.85 4.68 16.70
CA GLY A 324 -8.97 3.73 17.80
C GLY A 324 -10.23 3.93 18.65
N LEU A 325 -10.52 5.18 19.02
CA LEU A 325 -11.74 5.56 19.74
C LEU A 325 -12.99 5.32 18.88
N GLY A 326 -12.92 5.59 17.57
CA GLY A 326 -13.98 5.27 16.62
C GLY A 326 -14.34 3.79 16.64
N LEU A 327 -13.35 2.90 16.54
CA LEU A 327 -13.58 1.45 16.59
C LEU A 327 -14.05 0.98 17.97
N LEU A 328 -13.50 1.50 19.08
CA LEU A 328 -13.96 1.15 20.43
C LEU A 328 -15.40 1.58 20.70
N SER A 329 -15.82 2.71 20.14
CA SER A 329 -17.18 3.22 20.34
C SER A 329 -18.27 2.32 19.74
N THR A 330 -17.91 1.42 18.81
CA THR A 330 -18.86 0.47 18.19
C THR A 330 -19.62 -0.39 19.21
N TYR A 331 -19.03 -0.67 20.37
CA TYR A 331 -19.69 -1.41 21.46
C TYR A 331 -20.95 -0.74 22.01
N PHE A 332 -20.97 0.60 22.02
CA PHE A 332 -22.06 1.38 22.60
C PHE A 332 -23.10 1.80 21.55
N ILE A 333 -22.87 1.50 20.28
CA ILE A 333 -23.69 1.97 19.17
C ILE A 333 -24.68 0.88 18.78
N ALA A 334 -25.97 1.19 18.85
CA ALA A 334 -27.04 0.32 18.35
C ALA A 334 -27.68 0.82 17.05
N ASP A 335 -27.48 2.10 16.70
CA ASP A 335 -28.10 2.73 15.52
C ASP A 335 -27.16 2.72 14.31
N LYS A 336 -27.70 2.33 13.15
CA LYS A 336 -26.93 2.20 11.91
C LYS A 336 -26.39 3.53 11.37
N ASN A 337 -27.08 4.63 11.59
CA ASN A 337 -26.63 5.95 11.13
C ASN A 337 -25.55 6.51 12.07
N VAL A 338 -25.68 6.27 13.38
CA VAL A 338 -24.66 6.64 14.37
C VAL A 338 -23.36 5.86 14.13
N LEU A 339 -23.43 4.61 13.65
CA LEU A 339 -22.26 3.82 13.25
C LEU A 339 -21.36 4.57 12.25
N LEU A 340 -21.93 5.38 11.35
CA LEU A 340 -21.15 6.13 10.36
C LEU A 340 -20.23 7.18 11.00
N LEU A 341 -20.54 7.64 12.22
CA LEU A 341 -19.65 8.56 12.96
C LEU A 341 -18.33 7.90 13.34
N THR A 342 -18.33 6.57 13.59
CA THR A 342 -17.10 5.83 13.86
C THR A 342 -16.12 5.87 12.68
N MET A 343 -16.66 5.91 11.45
CA MET A 343 -15.90 5.97 10.22
C MET A 343 -15.27 7.34 9.97
N ILE A 344 -15.73 8.39 10.66
CA ILE A 344 -15.04 9.68 10.67
C ILE A 344 -13.68 9.54 11.35
N GLY A 345 -13.64 8.92 12.53
CA GLY A 345 -12.39 8.66 13.26
C GLY A 345 -11.44 7.77 12.46
N VAL A 346 -11.96 6.70 11.86
CA VAL A 346 -11.17 5.79 11.00
C VAL A 346 -10.64 6.50 9.76
N GLY A 347 -11.45 7.34 9.11
CA GLY A 347 -11.02 8.11 7.93
C GLY A 347 -9.89 9.10 8.25
N ILE A 348 -9.94 9.74 9.42
CA ILE A 348 -8.84 10.59 9.91
C ILE A 348 -7.56 9.76 10.09
N ALA A 349 -7.66 8.59 10.75
CA ALA A 349 -6.54 7.68 10.92
C ALA A 349 -5.95 7.24 9.56
N TRP A 350 -6.80 6.81 8.63
CA TRP A 350 -6.39 6.32 7.32
C TRP A 350 -5.62 7.36 6.50
N ALA A 351 -6.10 8.61 6.48
CA ALA A 351 -5.41 9.71 5.80
C ALA A 351 -3.99 9.92 6.35
N SER A 352 -3.84 9.77 7.66
CA SER A 352 -2.56 9.90 8.33
C SER A 352 -1.62 8.71 8.06
N ILE A 353 -2.15 7.48 8.09
CA ILE A 353 -1.40 6.23 7.86
C ILE A 353 -0.76 6.22 6.48
N LEU A 354 -1.45 6.72 5.46
CA LEU A 354 -0.95 6.79 4.09
C LEU A 354 0.09 7.89 3.85
N SER A 355 0.28 8.82 4.79
CA SER A 355 1.08 10.03 4.55
C SER A 355 2.20 10.27 5.59
N LEU A 356 1.85 10.41 6.86
CA LEU A 356 2.78 10.90 7.89
C LEU A 356 3.92 9.93 8.22
N PRO A 357 3.70 8.61 8.36
CA PRO A 357 4.80 7.66 8.59
C PRO A 357 5.85 7.70 7.49
N TYR A 358 5.41 7.78 6.22
CA TYR A 358 6.30 7.87 5.06
C TYR A 358 7.05 9.20 5.03
N ALA A 359 6.39 10.31 5.40
CA ALA A 359 7.05 11.61 5.50
C ALA A 359 8.12 11.65 6.61
N ILE A 360 7.83 11.06 7.79
CA ILE A 360 8.80 10.93 8.89
C ILE A 360 9.96 10.04 8.48
N LEU A 361 9.67 8.91 7.84
CA LEU A 361 10.69 7.97 7.39
C LEU A 361 11.60 8.62 6.33
N ALA A 362 11.02 9.22 5.29
CA ALA A 362 11.78 9.87 4.22
C ALA A 362 12.74 10.96 4.74
N GLY A 363 12.37 11.68 5.80
CA GLY A 363 13.24 12.66 6.45
C GLY A 363 14.46 12.07 7.17
N ALA A 364 14.42 10.77 7.51
CA ALA A 364 15.47 10.05 8.24
C ALA A 364 16.30 9.08 7.38
N LEU A 365 16.02 8.98 6.07
CA LEU A 365 16.69 8.05 5.17
C LEU A 365 17.74 8.74 4.27
N PRO A 366 18.87 8.06 3.96
CA PRO A 366 19.80 8.54 2.95
C PRO A 366 19.15 8.59 1.55
N PRO A 367 19.29 9.70 0.79
CA PRO A 367 18.69 9.82 -0.55
C PRO A 367 19.13 8.73 -1.54
N ALA A 368 20.37 8.23 -1.39
CA ALA A 368 20.92 7.20 -2.26
C ALA A 368 20.23 5.83 -2.11
N ARG A 369 19.71 5.51 -0.91
CA ARG A 369 19.10 4.20 -0.58
C ARG A 369 17.61 4.30 -0.24
N MET A 370 16.98 5.40 -0.66
CA MET A 370 15.59 5.71 -0.32
C MET A 370 14.63 4.61 -0.80
N GLY A 371 14.82 4.08 -2.00
CA GLY A 371 13.98 3.00 -2.54
C GLY A 371 14.10 1.72 -1.71
N VAL A 372 15.32 1.24 -1.45
CA VAL A 372 15.53 0.03 -0.62
C VAL A 372 14.84 0.12 0.73
N PHE A 373 15.04 1.22 1.45
CA PHE A 373 14.46 1.38 2.77
C PHE A 373 12.94 1.54 2.73
N MET A 374 12.38 2.22 1.73
CA MET A 374 10.93 2.32 1.53
C MET A 374 10.31 0.95 1.19
N GLY A 375 11.00 0.13 0.39
CA GLY A 375 10.58 -1.24 0.10
C GLY A 375 10.63 -2.15 1.33
N ILE A 376 11.69 -2.06 2.15
CA ILE A 376 11.79 -2.80 3.43
C ILE A 376 10.72 -2.34 4.42
N PHE A 377 10.35 -1.05 4.41
CA PHE A 377 9.33 -0.53 5.32
C PHE A 377 7.97 -1.24 5.16
N ASN A 378 7.67 -1.74 3.96
CA ASN A 378 6.47 -2.52 3.70
C ASN A 378 6.43 -3.86 4.45
N PHE A 379 7.56 -4.37 4.93
CA PHE A 379 7.59 -5.59 5.74
C PHE A 379 6.78 -5.40 7.02
N PHE A 380 6.83 -4.21 7.59
CA PHE A 380 6.09 -3.86 8.80
C PHE A 380 4.58 -3.66 8.58
N ILE A 381 4.14 -3.70 7.33
CA ILE A 381 2.74 -3.66 6.91
C ILE A 381 2.22 -5.07 6.66
N VAL A 382 2.97 -5.85 5.88
CA VAL A 382 2.59 -7.19 5.43
C VAL A 382 2.76 -8.26 6.51
N ILE A 383 3.77 -8.16 7.38
CA ILE A 383 3.96 -9.15 8.46
C ILE A 383 2.73 -9.19 9.40
N PRO A 384 2.21 -8.04 9.91
CA PRO A 384 0.95 -8.03 10.66
C PRO A 384 -0.22 -8.68 9.94
N GLU A 385 -0.35 -8.45 8.63
CA GLU A 385 -1.40 -9.03 7.78
C GLU A 385 -1.35 -10.56 7.78
N ILE A 386 -0.17 -11.11 7.55
CA ILE A 386 0.07 -12.56 7.55
C ILE A 386 -0.20 -13.12 8.94
N VAL A 387 0.29 -12.46 9.99
CA VAL A 387 0.04 -12.88 11.38
C VAL A 387 -1.46 -12.88 11.69
N ALA A 388 -2.19 -11.81 11.37
CA ALA A 388 -3.63 -11.70 11.59
C ALA A 388 -4.38 -12.82 10.85
N SER A 389 -4.08 -13.00 9.56
CA SER A 389 -4.73 -13.99 8.69
C SER A 389 -4.52 -15.43 9.18
N LEU A 390 -3.33 -15.76 9.70
CA LEU A 390 -3.00 -17.12 10.16
C LEU A 390 -3.48 -17.41 11.59
N THR A 391 -3.63 -16.39 12.44
CA THR A 391 -3.85 -16.59 13.89
C THR A 391 -5.28 -16.27 14.34
N PHE A 392 -5.91 -15.23 13.80
CA PHE A 392 -7.17 -14.71 14.37
C PHE A 392 -8.31 -15.71 14.30
N GLY A 393 -8.47 -16.45 13.20
CA GLY A 393 -9.51 -17.48 13.11
C GLY A 393 -9.38 -18.59 14.16
N ARG A 394 -8.16 -18.88 14.64
CA ARG A 394 -7.93 -19.86 15.73
C ARG A 394 -8.16 -19.23 17.10
N ILE A 395 -7.68 -18.00 17.29
CA ILE A 395 -7.85 -17.25 18.54
C ILE A 395 -9.33 -17.00 18.82
N ILE A 396 -10.09 -16.55 17.82
CA ILE A 396 -11.53 -16.27 17.94
C ILE A 396 -12.30 -17.52 18.36
N ARG A 397 -12.07 -18.66 17.68
CA ARG A 397 -12.74 -19.93 18.01
C ARG A 397 -12.45 -20.39 19.44
N ARG A 398 -11.20 -20.21 19.91
CA ARG A 398 -10.82 -20.59 21.28
C ARG A 398 -11.39 -19.66 22.35
N LEU A 399 -11.47 -18.35 22.09
CA LEU A 399 -11.91 -17.36 23.07
C LEU A 399 -13.44 -17.23 23.14
N PHE A 400 -14.13 -17.30 22.01
CA PHE A 400 -15.55 -17.01 21.91
C PHE A 400 -16.42 -18.23 21.58
N GLY A 401 -15.81 -19.38 21.28
CA GLY A 401 -16.52 -20.57 20.80
C GLY A 401 -16.79 -20.53 19.28
N GLU A 402 -17.16 -21.67 18.71
CA GLU A 402 -17.54 -21.75 17.29
C GLU A 402 -18.89 -21.05 17.06
N GLY A 403 -18.95 -20.19 16.03
CA GLY A 403 -20.20 -19.54 15.61
C GLY A 403 -20.67 -18.35 16.44
N SER A 404 -19.85 -17.81 17.37
CA SER A 404 -20.25 -16.66 18.18
C SER A 404 -20.52 -15.40 17.36
N THR A 405 -21.76 -14.90 17.43
CA THR A 405 -22.19 -13.65 16.77
C THR A 405 -21.59 -12.39 17.40
N LEU A 406 -21.07 -12.48 18.63
CA LEU A 406 -20.39 -11.38 19.32
C LEU A 406 -18.90 -11.30 19.00
N ALA A 407 -18.29 -12.37 18.51
CA ALA A 407 -16.86 -12.39 18.20
C ALA A 407 -16.42 -11.27 17.23
N PRO A 408 -17.14 -10.98 16.12
CA PRO A 408 -16.77 -9.89 15.23
C PRO A 408 -16.68 -8.52 15.91
N LEU A 409 -17.58 -8.23 16.86
CA LEU A 409 -17.57 -6.98 17.62
C LEU A 409 -16.27 -6.85 18.43
N TYR A 410 -15.93 -7.86 19.22
CA TYR A 410 -14.73 -7.82 20.05
C TYR A 410 -13.45 -7.77 19.23
N VAL A 411 -13.42 -8.38 18.04
CA VAL A 411 -12.26 -8.27 17.13
C VAL A 411 -12.13 -6.85 16.59
N VAL A 412 -13.23 -6.21 16.18
CA VAL A 412 -13.21 -4.79 15.76
C VAL A 412 -12.73 -3.89 16.91
N MET A 413 -13.21 -4.13 18.13
CA MET A 413 -12.74 -3.40 19.32
C MET A 413 -11.25 -3.62 19.61
N ALA A 414 -10.77 -4.86 19.50
CA ALA A 414 -9.34 -5.17 19.61
C ALA A 414 -8.53 -4.39 18.56
N GLY A 415 -9.08 -4.23 17.36
CA GLY A 415 -8.52 -3.34 16.34
C GLY A 415 -8.37 -1.90 16.82
N GLY A 416 -9.39 -1.38 17.50
CA GLY A 416 -9.34 -0.06 18.15
C GLY A 416 -8.26 0.04 19.22
N VAL A 417 -8.11 -0.99 20.06
CA VAL A 417 -7.03 -1.07 21.06
C VAL A 417 -5.65 -1.04 20.40
N PHE A 418 -5.44 -1.79 19.32
CA PHE A 418 -4.17 -1.77 18.60
C PHE A 418 -3.84 -0.40 17.99
N LEU A 419 -4.84 0.33 17.48
CA LEU A 419 -4.63 1.71 17.01
C LEU A 419 -4.23 2.66 18.16
N ILE A 420 -4.81 2.50 19.35
CA ILE A 420 -4.41 3.29 20.53
C ILE A 420 -2.99 2.93 20.97
N ILE A 421 -2.64 1.64 20.99
CA ILE A 421 -1.26 1.21 21.27
C ILE A 421 -0.30 1.81 20.25
N ALA A 422 -0.66 1.81 18.96
CA ALA A 422 0.14 2.44 17.91
C ALA A 422 0.29 3.95 18.14
N ALA A 423 -0.75 4.65 18.57
CA ALA A 423 -0.70 6.08 18.88
C ALA A 423 0.25 6.37 20.06
N VAL A 424 0.13 5.59 21.14
CA VAL A 424 1.02 5.71 22.31
C VAL A 424 2.46 5.40 21.93
N ALA A 425 2.69 4.31 21.18
CA ALA A 425 4.00 3.96 20.65
C ALA A 425 4.56 5.08 19.74
N CYS A 426 3.72 5.74 18.95
CA CYS A 426 4.13 6.86 18.12
C CYS A 426 4.64 8.04 18.97
N LEU A 427 3.91 8.39 20.04
CA LEU A 427 4.32 9.48 20.94
C LEU A 427 5.60 9.16 21.72
N MET A 428 5.70 7.93 22.23
CA MET A 428 6.80 7.51 23.11
C MET A 428 8.08 7.14 22.36
N LEU A 429 7.96 6.46 21.22
CA LEU A 429 9.10 5.90 20.51
C LEU A 429 9.60 6.82 19.40
N VAL A 430 8.70 7.40 18.59
CA VAL A 430 9.10 8.03 17.32
C VAL A 430 9.80 9.36 17.55
N ARG A 431 11.03 9.44 17.04
CA ARG A 431 11.79 10.68 16.92
C ARG A 431 11.66 11.20 15.50
N ASP A 432 10.84 12.24 15.34
CA ASP A 432 10.83 13.05 14.13
C ASP A 432 12.05 13.98 14.20
N VAL A 433 13.16 13.53 13.63
CA VAL A 433 14.47 14.21 13.69
C VAL A 433 14.52 15.49 12.87
N GLY A 434 13.39 15.93 12.27
CA GLY A 434 13.41 16.92 11.21
C GLY A 434 14.11 16.37 9.97
N ASP A 435 14.15 17.12 8.87
CA ASP A 435 14.95 16.71 7.72
C ASP A 435 16.44 16.81 8.08
N VAL A 436 17.17 15.69 8.02
CA VAL A 436 18.61 15.67 8.25
C VAL A 436 19.27 16.62 7.24
N PRO A 437 20.07 17.62 7.65
CA PRO A 437 20.81 18.45 6.71
C PRO A 437 21.68 17.55 5.83
N GLU A 438 21.67 17.78 4.52
CA GLU A 438 22.39 17.00 3.51
C GLU A 438 23.86 16.72 3.90
N ARG A 439 24.50 17.68 4.58
CA ARG A 439 25.88 17.60 5.11
C ARG A 439 26.11 16.60 6.25
N ALA A 440 25.07 16.22 7.01
CA ALA A 440 25.19 15.24 8.08
C ALA A 440 25.13 13.78 7.56
N VAL A 441 24.61 13.58 6.36
CA VAL A 441 24.55 12.27 5.68
C VAL A 441 25.93 11.86 5.17
N ILE A 442 26.73 12.81 4.67
CA ILE A 442 28.11 12.58 4.18
C ILE A 442 29.00 12.02 5.31
N LYS A 443 28.85 12.50 6.55
CA LYS A 443 29.58 11.97 7.73
C LYS A 443 29.12 10.58 8.19
N GLY A 444 27.91 10.16 7.81
CA GLY A 444 27.39 8.82 8.10
C GLY A 444 28.02 7.78 7.18
N ASP A 445 28.18 8.11 5.90
CA ASP A 445 28.82 7.25 4.90
C ASP A 445 30.36 7.21 5.07
N GLU A 446 30.99 8.23 5.65
CA GLU A 446 32.41 8.16 6.07
C GLU A 446 32.67 7.08 7.14
N LYS A 447 31.64 6.59 7.84
CA LYS A 447 31.75 5.54 8.87
C LYS A 447 31.45 4.13 8.35
N GLU A 448 31.16 3.95 7.07
CA GLU A 448 31.42 2.65 6.43
C GLU A 448 32.92 2.59 6.17
N PRO A 449 33.68 1.64 6.77
CA PRO A 449 35.06 1.46 6.40
C PRO A 449 35.07 0.89 4.98
N VAL A 450 35.05 1.77 3.99
CA VAL A 450 35.67 1.47 2.71
C VAL A 450 37.11 1.16 3.08
N LEU A 451 37.49 -0.11 2.94
CA LEU A 451 38.88 -0.55 3.00
C LEU A 451 39.63 0.12 1.84
N VAL A 452 39.95 1.40 2.01
CA VAL A 452 40.88 2.11 1.16
C VAL A 452 42.26 1.66 1.62
N GLN A 453 42.83 0.69 0.89
CA GLN A 453 44.26 0.45 0.95
C GLN A 453 44.95 1.79 0.63
N GLN A 454 45.58 2.38 1.64
CA GLN A 454 46.42 3.55 1.48
C GLN A 454 47.64 3.17 0.63
N SER A 455 47.73 3.72 -0.57
CA SER A 455 48.99 3.92 -1.27
C SER A 455 49.12 5.39 -1.69
N VAL A 456 49.60 6.21 -0.74
CA VAL A 456 50.80 7.08 -0.83
C VAL A 456 51.13 7.57 -2.27
N GLN A 457 51.10 8.85 -2.63
CA GLN A 457 51.84 10.02 -2.10
C GLN A 457 51.14 11.37 -2.37
N PRO A 458 51.41 12.44 -1.57
CA PRO A 458 51.01 13.81 -1.89
C PRO A 458 51.94 14.46 -2.93
N VAL A 459 51.38 15.05 -3.98
CA VAL A 459 52.10 15.93 -4.91
C VAL A 459 52.25 17.31 -4.24
N PRO A 460 53.46 17.92 -4.18
CA PRO A 460 53.65 19.23 -3.55
C PRO A 460 53.00 20.36 -4.36
N SER A 461 52.33 21.27 -3.66
CA SER A 461 51.82 22.52 -4.21
C SER A 461 52.98 23.46 -4.57
N ALA A 462 53.28 23.60 -5.86
CA ALA A 462 54.04 24.75 -6.35
C ALA A 462 53.09 25.95 -6.44
N GLY A 463 53.39 26.98 -5.65
CA GLY A 463 52.63 28.22 -5.57
C GLY A 463 52.71 29.04 -6.85
N LEU A 464 51.59 29.69 -7.17
CA LEU A 464 51.55 30.85 -8.05
C LEU A 464 51.43 32.07 -7.15
N ASN A 465 52.52 32.79 -6.99
CA ASN A 465 52.54 34.22 -6.69
C ASN A 465 53.72 34.81 -7.48
N GLU A 466 53.40 35.88 -8.21
CA GLU A 466 54.21 36.72 -9.12
C GLU A 466 54.28 36.29 -10.59
#